data_AF-A0A960W595-F1
#
_entry.id   AF-A0A960W595-F1
#
_cell.length_a   1.000
_cell.length_b   1.000
_cell.length_c   1.000
_cell.angle_alpha   90.00
_cell.angle_beta   90.00
_cell.angle_gamma   90.00
#
_symmetry.space_group_name_H-M   'P 1'
#
loop_
_entity.id
_entity.type
_entity.pdbx_description
1 polymer ?
#
loop_
_entity_poly.entity_id
_entity_poly.type
_entity_poly.pdbx_seq_one_letter_code
_entity_poly.pdbx_strand_id
1 'polypeptide(L)'
;MSDLTPIEKRKLEKLFEMDSGHVLDFSHRTLENIIIDTVEIDPYNNEKYQGLSKANVLRTFWEDESNFIVGKLLKGLLVYWKEIYSEQRRKQANHPDSLYSDCEKISQRLIQSNSIQEINFDVHFENIKSNIMEQIKLAKYTI
;
A
#
# COMPACT_ATOMS: atom_id res chain seq x y z
N MET A 1 4.67 -4.58 8.70
CA MET A 1 5.10 -5.31 7.49
C MET A 1 3.91 -5.55 6.57
N SER A 2 4.10 -5.25 5.28
CA SER A 2 3.12 -5.61 4.26
C SER A 2 3.22 -7.09 3.87
N ASP A 3 2.11 -7.67 3.45
CA ASP A 3 2.02 -9.06 3.02
C ASP A 3 2.38 -9.27 1.54
N LEU A 4 3.10 -8.32 0.94
CA LEU A 4 3.56 -8.39 -0.46
C LEU A 4 4.29 -9.71 -0.72
N THR A 5 3.76 -10.50 -1.65
CA THR A 5 4.40 -11.76 -2.06
C THR A 5 5.69 -11.47 -2.86
N PRO A 6 6.63 -12.43 -2.92
CA PRO A 6 7.86 -12.25 -3.72
C PRO A 6 7.59 -11.94 -5.20
N ILE A 7 6.48 -12.46 -5.77
CA ILE A 7 6.09 -12.21 -7.15
C ILE A 7 5.57 -10.77 -7.30
N GLU A 8 4.75 -10.29 -6.36
CA GLU A 8 4.26 -8.91 -6.36
C GLU A 8 5.42 -7.92 -6.21
N LYS A 9 6.37 -8.17 -5.30
CA LYS A 9 7.58 -7.36 -5.16
C LYS A 9 8.35 -7.26 -6.48
N ARG A 10 8.57 -8.38 -7.17
CA ARG A 10 9.25 -8.39 -8.49
C ARG A 10 8.49 -7.60 -9.56
N LYS A 11 7.16 -7.65 -9.58
CA LYS A 11 6.37 -6.85 -10.53
C LYS A 11 6.54 -5.36 -10.27
N LEU A 12 6.48 -4.96 -9.00
CA LEU A 12 6.69 -3.57 -8.57
C LEU A 12 8.11 -3.09 -8.88
N GLU A 13 9.13 -3.88 -8.54
CA GLU A 13 10.53 -3.55 -8.84
C GLU A 13 10.77 -3.38 -10.34
N LYS A 14 10.18 -4.26 -11.16
CA LYS A 14 10.27 -4.16 -12.61
C LYS A 14 9.55 -2.92 -13.15
N LEU A 15 8.36 -2.60 -12.66
CA LEU A 15 7.61 -1.42 -13.10
C LEU A 15 8.32 -0.12 -12.70
N PHE A 16 8.92 -0.10 -11.50
CA PHE A 16 9.61 1.06 -10.96
C PHE A 16 11.11 1.13 -11.31
N GLU A 17 11.59 0.26 -12.19
CA GLU A 17 12.99 0.21 -12.66
C GLU A 17 14.03 0.14 -11.52
N MET A 18 13.78 -0.71 -10.51
CA MET A 18 14.55 -0.75 -9.26
C MET A 18 15.84 -1.59 -9.28
N ASP A 19 16.17 -2.22 -10.41
CA ASP A 19 17.28 -3.18 -10.52
C ASP A 19 18.65 -2.57 -10.18
N SER A 20 18.83 -1.26 -10.39
CA SER A 20 20.08 -0.53 -10.14
C SER A 20 20.10 0.26 -8.83
N GLY A 21 19.09 0.10 -7.97
CA GLY A 21 18.95 0.89 -6.74
C GLY A 21 18.23 2.24 -6.93
N HIS A 22 17.77 2.52 -8.15
CA HIS A 22 16.94 3.67 -8.48
C HIS A 22 15.44 3.36 -8.30
N VAL A 23 14.59 4.39 -8.39
CA VAL A 23 13.12 4.25 -8.43
C VAL A 23 12.67 5.28 -9.45
N LEU A 24 12.25 4.84 -10.64
CA LEU A 24 11.93 5.71 -11.77
C LEU A 24 13.03 6.75 -12.02
N ASP A 25 12.65 7.98 -12.37
CA ASP A 25 13.51 9.16 -12.52
C ASP A 25 13.64 9.98 -11.22
N PHE A 26 13.22 9.44 -10.06
CA PHE A 26 13.31 10.19 -8.81
C PHE A 26 14.77 10.43 -8.37
N SER A 27 15.03 11.66 -7.92
CA SER A 27 16.11 11.95 -6.97
C SER A 27 15.71 11.53 -5.54
N HIS A 28 16.66 11.51 -4.60
CA HIS A 28 16.35 11.27 -3.18
C HIS A 28 15.31 12.26 -2.64
N ARG A 29 15.47 13.55 -2.96
CA ARG A 29 14.55 14.63 -2.56
C ARG A 29 13.15 14.47 -3.15
N THR A 30 13.03 14.10 -4.42
CA THR A 30 11.70 13.92 -5.03
C THR A 30 11.02 12.65 -4.54
N LEU A 31 11.79 11.60 -4.21
CA LEU A 31 11.25 10.41 -3.57
C LEU A 31 10.80 10.70 -2.13
N GLU A 32 11.54 11.51 -1.38
CA GLU A 32 11.14 12.00 -0.06
C GLU A 32 9.78 12.68 -0.11
N ASN A 33 9.65 13.68 -1.01
CA ASN A 33 8.41 14.44 -1.15
C ASN A 33 7.22 13.53 -1.46
N ILE A 34 7.34 12.60 -2.41
CA ILE A 34 6.20 11.71 -2.74
C ILE A 34 5.84 10.78 -1.58
N ILE A 35 6.82 10.33 -0.77
CA ILE A 35 6.54 9.54 0.42
C ILE A 35 5.77 10.39 1.45
N ILE A 36 6.27 11.59 1.76
CA ILE A 36 5.62 12.50 2.71
C ILE A 36 4.19 12.87 2.23
N ASP A 37 4.04 13.22 0.95
CA ASP A 37 2.74 13.61 0.38
C ASP A 37 1.71 12.47 0.38
N THR A 38 2.16 11.22 0.33
CA THR A 38 1.25 10.04 0.22
C THR A 38 0.91 9.43 1.57
N VAL A 39 1.89 9.36 2.47
CA VAL A 39 1.79 8.61 3.73
C VAL A 39 2.23 9.39 4.96
N GLU A 40 2.64 10.66 4.82
CA GLU A 40 3.02 11.56 5.94
C GLU A 40 4.18 11.03 6.79
N ILE A 41 5.05 10.21 6.19
CA ILE A 41 6.27 9.68 6.82
C ILE A 41 7.47 10.35 6.17
N ASP A 42 8.35 10.91 6.98
CA ASP A 42 9.65 11.41 6.55
C ASP A 42 10.70 10.29 6.67
N PRO A 43 11.19 9.73 5.55
CA PRO A 43 12.21 8.69 5.61
C PRO A 43 13.57 9.22 6.06
N TYR A 44 14.00 10.43 5.69
CA TYR A 44 15.38 10.88 5.91
C TYR A 44 15.61 11.54 7.27
N ASN A 45 14.53 11.89 7.98
CA ASN A 45 14.59 12.25 9.39
C ASN A 45 14.64 11.02 10.33
N ASN A 46 14.73 9.81 9.78
CA ASN A 46 14.85 8.56 10.53
C ASN A 46 16.15 7.83 10.16
N GLU A 47 17.01 7.55 11.15
CA GLU A 47 18.32 6.88 10.97
C GLU A 47 18.20 5.57 10.19
N LYS A 48 17.04 4.90 10.29
CA LYS A 48 16.73 3.66 9.58
C LYS A 48 16.91 3.72 8.06
N TYR A 49 16.60 4.87 7.46
CA TYR A 49 16.66 5.04 6.01
C TYR A 49 17.90 5.78 5.53
N GLN A 50 18.75 6.24 6.45
CA GLN A 50 19.96 6.99 6.11
C GLN A 50 20.94 6.14 5.32
N GLY A 51 21.50 6.70 4.24
CA GLY A 51 22.47 6.03 3.37
C GLY A 51 21.90 4.92 2.49
N LEU A 52 20.59 4.62 2.57
CA LEU A 52 19.95 3.65 1.70
C LEU A 52 19.79 4.19 0.28
N SER A 53 19.91 3.31 -0.71
CA SER A 53 19.47 3.62 -2.07
C SER A 53 17.95 3.87 -2.08
N LYS A 54 17.46 4.61 -3.08
CA LYS A 54 16.01 4.85 -3.26
C LYS A 54 15.20 3.55 -3.29
N ALA A 55 15.72 2.54 -3.98
CA ALA A 55 15.08 1.22 -4.02
C ALA A 55 15.06 0.56 -2.63
N ASN A 56 16.16 0.66 -1.88
CA ASN A 56 16.22 0.11 -0.53
C ASN A 56 15.30 0.84 0.44
N VAL A 57 15.17 2.17 0.34
CA VAL A 57 14.16 2.92 1.10
C VAL A 57 12.77 2.33 0.83
N LEU A 58 12.38 2.15 -0.43
CA LEU A 58 11.07 1.61 -0.78
C LEU A 58 10.88 0.16 -0.30
N ARG A 59 11.92 -0.68 -0.36
CA ARG A 59 11.90 -2.06 0.19
C ARG A 59 11.74 -2.07 1.70
N THR A 60 12.42 -1.17 2.42
CA THR A 60 12.26 -1.01 3.87
C THR A 60 10.82 -0.64 4.22
N PHE A 61 10.18 0.27 3.47
CA PHE A 61 8.74 0.52 3.62
C PHE A 61 7.88 -0.75 3.48
N TRP A 62 8.18 -1.61 2.50
CA TRP A 62 7.45 -2.88 2.32
C TRP A 62 7.59 -3.81 3.53
N GLU A 63 8.77 -3.83 4.15
CA GLU A 63 9.10 -4.71 5.27
C GLU A 63 8.55 -4.18 6.61
N ASP A 64 8.46 -2.86 6.77
CA ASP A 64 8.17 -2.30 8.08
C ASP A 64 6.74 -1.81 8.22
N GLU A 65 6.20 -1.20 7.17
CA GLU A 65 4.91 -0.52 7.25
C GLU A 65 3.73 -1.47 7.04
N SER A 66 2.53 -1.01 7.38
CA SER A 66 1.30 -1.78 7.20
C SER A 66 0.93 -1.92 5.72
N ASN A 67 0.07 -2.89 5.39
CA ASN A 67 -0.50 -3.01 4.05
C ASN A 67 -1.12 -1.69 3.57
N PHE A 68 -1.84 -0.97 4.43
CA PHE A 68 -2.48 0.28 4.05
C PHE A 68 -1.48 1.37 3.69
N ILE A 69 -0.43 1.57 4.51
CA ILE A 69 0.62 2.55 4.24
C ILE A 69 1.34 2.19 2.94
N VAL A 70 1.78 0.95 2.79
CA VAL A 70 2.46 0.48 1.57
C VAL A 70 1.53 0.62 0.36
N GLY A 71 0.26 0.24 0.49
CA GLY A 71 -0.73 0.35 -0.56
C GLY A 71 -0.94 1.80 -1.04
N LYS A 72 -1.03 2.77 -0.10
CA LYS A 72 -1.13 4.20 -0.42
C LYS A 72 0.13 4.73 -1.11
N LEU A 73 1.32 4.37 -0.61
CA LEU A 73 2.58 4.78 -1.22
C LEU A 73 2.70 4.23 -2.65
N LEU A 74 2.41 2.95 -2.85
CA LEU A 74 2.39 2.32 -4.16
C LEU A 74 1.39 3.01 -5.10
N LYS A 75 0.21 3.40 -4.61
CA LYS A 75 -0.78 4.14 -5.40
C LYS A 75 -0.21 5.49 -5.88
N GLY A 76 0.46 6.23 -5.00
CA GLY A 76 1.09 7.50 -5.37
C GLY A 76 2.17 7.32 -6.45
N LEU A 77 3.04 6.34 -6.29
CA LEU A 77 4.08 6.00 -7.28
C LEU A 77 3.48 5.57 -8.63
N LEU A 78 2.37 4.81 -8.61
CA LEU A 78 1.66 4.40 -9.84
C LEU A 78 1.01 5.59 -10.56
N VAL A 79 0.41 6.53 -9.82
CA VAL A 79 -0.13 7.76 -10.42
C VAL A 79 1.00 8.56 -11.08
N TYR A 80 2.13 8.74 -10.38
CA TYR A 80 3.31 9.40 -10.97
C TYR A 80 3.80 8.67 -12.22
N TRP A 81 3.89 7.33 -12.16
CA TRP A 81 4.29 6.53 -13.30
C TRP A 81 3.39 6.76 -14.50
N LYS A 82 2.08 6.74 -14.30
CA LYS A 82 1.08 6.86 -15.37
C LYS A 82 1.07 8.25 -15.98
N GLU A 83 0.99 9.29 -15.15
CA GLU A 83 0.74 10.66 -15.59
C GLU A 83 2.02 11.39 -16.04
N ILE A 84 3.19 11.04 -15.50
CA ILE A 84 4.45 11.77 -15.76
C ILE A 84 5.45 10.87 -16.46
N TYR A 85 5.79 9.73 -15.85
CA TYR A 85 6.91 8.91 -16.31
C TYR A 85 6.62 8.22 -17.67
N SER A 86 5.43 7.63 -17.80
CA SER A 86 5.05 6.85 -18.99
C SER A 86 4.95 7.71 -20.24
N GLU A 87 4.54 8.98 -20.11
CA GLU A 87 4.45 9.91 -21.23
C GLU A 87 5.84 10.28 -21.77
N GLN A 88 6.82 10.45 -20.88
CA GLN A 88 8.20 10.71 -21.25
C GLN A 88 8.82 9.51 -22.00
N ARG A 89 8.46 8.28 -21.60
CA ARG A 89 8.95 7.02 -22.19
C ARG A 89 8.15 6.53 -23.42
N ARG A 90 6.91 6.99 -23.63
CA ARG A 90 6.06 6.63 -24.79
C ARG A 90 6.69 6.96 -26.15
N LYS A 91 7.68 7.83 -26.19
CA LYS A 91 8.48 8.09 -27.41
C LYS A 91 9.44 6.95 -27.77
N GLN A 92 9.59 5.92 -26.92
CA GLN A 92 10.67 4.93 -27.02
C GLN A 92 10.25 3.45 -26.94
N ALA A 93 9.06 3.05 -26.45
CA ALA A 93 8.65 1.63 -26.46
C ALA A 93 7.14 1.37 -26.22
N ASN A 94 6.65 0.22 -26.71
CA ASN A 94 5.40 -0.43 -26.30
C ASN A 94 5.49 -0.84 -24.82
N HIS A 95 4.98 -0.03 -23.91
CA HIS A 95 4.84 -0.45 -22.52
C HIS A 95 3.70 -1.46 -22.40
N PRO A 96 3.92 -2.63 -21.76
CA PRO A 96 2.85 -3.58 -21.57
C PRO A 96 1.90 -3.04 -20.50
N ASP A 97 0.78 -2.47 -20.93
CA ASP A 97 -0.34 -2.00 -20.09
C ASP A 97 -0.74 -3.03 -19.01
N SER A 98 -0.46 -4.31 -19.25
CA SER A 98 -0.69 -5.41 -18.31
C SER A 98 0.16 -5.34 -17.03
N LEU A 99 1.42 -4.90 -17.08
CA LEU A 99 2.27 -4.84 -15.88
C LEU A 99 1.81 -3.72 -14.93
N TYR A 100 1.46 -2.57 -15.49
CA TYR A 100 0.87 -1.47 -14.73
C TYR A 100 -0.45 -1.93 -14.06
N SER A 101 -1.34 -2.55 -14.83
CA SER A 101 -2.62 -3.05 -14.31
C SER A 101 -2.44 -4.07 -13.17
N ASP A 102 -1.45 -4.95 -13.27
CA ASP A 102 -1.12 -5.89 -12.20
C ASP A 102 -0.66 -5.17 -10.93
N CYS A 103 0.20 -4.15 -11.06
CA CYS A 103 0.68 -3.37 -9.91
C CYS A 103 -0.42 -2.51 -9.28
N GLU A 104 -1.35 -2.01 -10.10
CA GLU A 104 -2.54 -1.30 -9.61
C GLU A 104 -3.44 -2.20 -8.76
N LYS A 105 -3.66 -3.46 -9.20
CA LYS A 105 -4.41 -4.45 -8.40
C LYS A 105 -3.71 -4.77 -7.08
N ILE A 106 -2.37 -4.86 -7.08
CA ILE A 106 -1.59 -5.08 -5.86
C ILE A 106 -1.79 -3.92 -4.87
N SER A 107 -1.65 -2.67 -5.33
CA SER A 107 -1.89 -1.49 -4.50
C SER A 107 -3.32 -1.47 -3.93
N GLN A 108 -4.33 -1.75 -4.76
CA GLN A 108 -5.73 -1.81 -4.34
C GLN A 108 -5.97 -2.91 -3.29
N ARG A 109 -5.44 -4.11 -3.51
CA ARG A 109 -5.50 -5.24 -2.55
C ARG A 109 -4.96 -4.84 -1.19
N LEU A 110 -3.79 -4.21 -1.16
CA LEU A 110 -3.16 -3.77 0.07
C LEU A 110 -3.98 -2.70 0.80
N ILE A 111 -4.51 -1.70 0.08
CA ILE A 111 -5.40 -0.68 0.68
C ILE A 111 -6.67 -1.33 1.27
N GLN A 112 -7.28 -2.29 0.56
CA GLN A 112 -8.51 -2.96 0.97
C GLN A 112 -8.32 -4.00 2.08
N SER A 113 -7.10 -4.47 2.31
CA SER A 113 -6.82 -5.37 3.43
C SER A 113 -7.07 -4.72 4.80
N ASN A 114 -6.99 -3.38 4.90
CA ASN A 114 -7.32 -2.64 6.13
C ASN A 114 -8.82 -2.59 6.43
N SER A 115 -9.70 -2.63 5.41
CA SER A 115 -11.16 -2.68 5.62
C SER A 115 -11.65 -3.97 6.26
N ILE A 116 -10.80 -4.99 6.39
CA ILE A 116 -11.11 -6.26 7.07
C ILE A 116 -10.54 -6.29 8.50
N GLN A 117 -9.62 -5.38 8.86
CA GLN A 117 -8.92 -5.41 10.16
C GLN A 117 -9.43 -4.41 11.20
N GLU A 118 -10.38 -3.51 10.89
CA GLU A 118 -10.87 -2.49 11.83
C GLU A 118 -12.39 -2.49 12.10
N ILE A 119 -13.00 -3.68 12.08
CA ILE A 119 -14.13 -3.94 12.96
C ILE A 119 -13.79 -5.27 13.61
N ASN A 120 -13.58 -5.26 14.94
CA ASN A 120 -13.60 -6.47 15.76
C ASN A 120 -15.03 -7.04 15.68
N PHE A 121 -15.35 -7.63 14.53
CA PHE A 121 -16.66 -8.13 14.16
C PHE A 121 -17.10 -9.14 15.21
N ASP A 122 -16.17 -9.92 15.73
CA ASP A 122 -16.46 -10.94 16.75
C ASP A 122 -17.00 -10.31 18.04
N VAL A 123 -16.37 -9.27 18.59
CA VAL A 123 -16.85 -8.65 19.84
C VAL A 123 -18.14 -7.86 19.62
N HIS A 124 -18.24 -7.11 18.52
CA HIS A 124 -19.45 -6.32 18.25
C HIS A 124 -20.65 -7.22 17.92
N PHE A 125 -20.44 -8.28 17.13
CA PHE A 125 -21.46 -9.25 16.78
C PHE A 125 -21.92 -10.05 18.01
N GLU A 126 -21.01 -10.50 18.87
CA GLU A 126 -21.39 -11.20 20.10
C GLU A 126 -22.14 -10.28 21.08
N ASN A 127 -21.80 -9.00 21.14
CA ASN A 127 -22.56 -8.02 21.93
C ASN A 127 -23.97 -7.79 21.36
N ILE A 128 -24.11 -7.62 20.04
CA ILE A 128 -25.42 -7.49 19.40
C ILE A 128 -26.26 -8.74 19.61
N LYS A 129 -25.68 -9.92 19.41
CA LYS A 129 -26.35 -11.22 19.60
C LYS A 129 -26.81 -11.39 21.04
N SER A 130 -25.98 -11.04 22.02
CA SER A 130 -26.34 -11.09 23.44
C SER A 130 -27.53 -10.19 23.77
N ASN A 131 -27.50 -8.94 23.29
CA ASN A 131 -28.58 -7.98 23.50
C ASN A 131 -29.91 -8.42 22.88
N ILE A 132 -29.88 -8.96 21.65
CA ILE A 132 -31.09 -9.47 20.98
C ILE A 132 -31.67 -10.66 21.76
N MET A 133 -30.81 -11.57 22.23
CA MET A 133 -31.25 -12.75 23.00
C MET A 133 -31.86 -12.37 24.34
N GLU A 134 -31.36 -11.34 25.00
CA GLU A 134 -31.92 -10.81 26.25
C GLU A 134 -33.31 -10.20 26.02
N GLN A 135 -33.48 -9.40 24.97
CA GLN A 135 -34.79 -8.82 24.63
C GLN A 135 -35.83 -9.88 24.26
N ILE A 136 -35.44 -10.93 23.53
CA ILE A 136 -36.33 -12.06 23.21
C ILE A 136 -36.73 -12.81 24.48
N LYS A 137 -35.79 -13.01 25.43
CA LYS A 137 -36.11 -13.63 26.72
C LYS A 137 -37.13 -12.77 27.47
N LEU A 138 -36.88 -11.47 27.61
CA LEU A 138 -37.80 -10.55 28.30
C LEU A 138 -39.19 -10.57 27.66
N ALA A 139 -39.28 -10.51 26.33
CA ALA A 139 -40.56 -10.57 25.62
C ALA A 139 -41.35 -11.89 25.84
N LYS A 140 -40.66 -13.01 26.08
CA LYS A 140 -41.29 -14.31 26.35
C LYS A 140 -41.86 -14.44 27.77
N TYR A 141 -41.46 -13.59 28.71
CA TYR A 141 -41.91 -13.63 30.11
C TYR A 141 -42.94 -12.54 30.47
N THR A 142 -43.43 -11.79 29.48
CA THR A 142 -44.41 -10.69 29.66
C THR A 142 -45.84 -11.08 29.22
N ILE A 143 -46.11 -12.38 29.06
CA ILE A 143 -47.46 -12.96 28.86
C ILE A 143 -47.75 -13.86 30.06
#